data_AF-A0A226X080-F1
#
_entry.id   AF-A0A226X080-F1
#
_cell.length_a   1.000
_cell.length_b   1.000
_cell.length_c   1.000
_cell.angle_alpha   90.00
_cell.angle_beta   90.00
_cell.angle_gamma   90.00
#
_symmetry.space_group_name_H-M   'P 1'
#
loop_
_entity.id
_entity.type
_entity.pdbx_description
1 polymer ?
#
loop_
_entity_poly.entity_id
_entity_poly.type
_entity_poly.pdbx_seq_one_letter_code
_entity_poly.pdbx_strand_id
1 'polypeptide(L)'
;MAGLGLSQIAFAQSPMKVQPGKMKCEDFVALDDNYKPALVYWAAGVDRLGVKESDELVVDNAHPVALVVDECKKTPKTSFMGKVKQLARSGRFNVVDKDDHH
;
A
#
# COMPACT_ATOMS: atom_id res chain seq x y z
N MET A 1 -0.36 -1.84 -50.66
CA MET A 1 0.93 -1.79 -49.93
C MET A 1 0.75 -2.63 -48.68
N ALA A 2 1.53 -3.69 -48.51
CA ALA A 2 1.39 -4.65 -47.43
C ALA A 2 1.93 -4.05 -46.11
N GLY A 3 1.06 -3.87 -45.12
CA GLY A 3 1.44 -3.42 -43.78
C GLY A 3 1.93 -4.60 -42.96
N LEU A 4 3.25 -4.66 -42.74
CA LEU A 4 3.87 -5.61 -41.80
C LEU A 4 3.50 -5.19 -40.37
N GLY A 5 2.56 -5.92 -39.76
CA GLY A 5 2.25 -5.79 -38.34
C GLY A 5 3.43 -6.29 -37.52
N LEU A 6 4.15 -5.38 -36.87
CA LEU A 6 5.19 -5.71 -35.90
C LEU A 6 4.52 -6.24 -34.63
N SER A 7 4.42 -7.57 -34.49
CA SER A 7 4.02 -8.21 -33.24
C SER A 7 5.01 -7.83 -32.14
N GLN A 8 4.52 -7.07 -31.16
CA GLN A 8 5.28 -6.68 -29.99
C GLN A 8 5.49 -7.93 -29.12
N ILE A 9 6.73 -8.41 -29.03
CA ILE A 9 7.10 -9.49 -28.13
C ILE A 9 6.98 -8.94 -26.71
N ALA A 10 5.90 -9.28 -26.01
CA ALA A 10 5.75 -9.00 -24.59
C ALA A 10 6.65 -9.94 -23.81
N PHE A 11 7.75 -9.43 -23.25
CA PHE A 11 8.54 -10.18 -22.28
C PHE A 11 7.74 -10.34 -20.99
N ALA A 12 7.43 -11.58 -20.62
CA ALA A 12 6.85 -11.88 -19.32
C ALA A 12 7.85 -11.49 -18.23
N GLN A 13 7.57 -10.41 -17.50
CA GLN A 13 8.40 -10.00 -16.37
C GLN A 13 8.20 -10.99 -15.22
N SER A 14 9.29 -11.59 -14.75
CA SER A 14 9.25 -12.48 -13.57
C SER A 14 8.62 -11.75 -12.38
N PRO A 15 7.73 -12.40 -11.61
CA PRO A 15 7.03 -11.75 -10.51
C PRO A 15 8.04 -11.27 -9.45
N MET A 16 8.05 -9.96 -9.20
CA MET A 16 8.87 -9.35 -8.16
C MET A 16 8.32 -9.75 -6.79
N LYS A 17 9.13 -10.44 -5.98
CA LYS A 17 8.78 -10.77 -4.59
C LYS A 17 9.21 -9.63 -3.69
N VAL A 18 8.26 -9.03 -2.99
CA VAL A 18 8.50 -7.99 -1.98
C VAL A 18 8.30 -8.55 -0.58
N GLN A 19 9.08 -8.07 0.40
CA GLN A 19 8.93 -8.39 1.82
C GLN A 19 8.57 -7.11 2.58
N PRO A 20 7.27 -6.79 2.72
CA PRO A 20 6.85 -5.46 3.17
C PRO A 20 7.28 -5.17 4.62
N GLY A 21 7.35 -6.20 5.46
CA GLY A 21 7.86 -6.08 6.83
C GLY A 21 9.35 -5.74 6.94
N LYS A 22 10.12 -5.84 5.86
CA LYS A 22 11.57 -5.55 5.85
C LYS A 22 11.95 -4.35 4.98
N MET A 23 11.00 -3.77 4.26
CA MET A 23 11.29 -2.72 3.28
C MET A 23 11.33 -1.33 3.92
N LYS A 24 12.11 -0.44 3.31
CA LYS A 24 12.15 0.98 3.61
C LYS A 24 11.12 1.75 2.79
N CYS A 25 10.86 2.99 3.19
CA CYS A 25 10.00 3.90 2.45
C CYS A 25 10.48 4.15 1.02
N GLU A 26 11.79 4.23 0.78
CA GLU A 26 12.35 4.34 -0.58
C GLU A 26 12.03 3.14 -1.47
N ASP A 27 12.11 1.92 -0.92
CA ASP A 27 11.76 0.69 -1.64
C ASP A 27 10.27 0.68 -2.01
N PHE A 28 9.40 1.17 -1.12
CA PHE A 28 7.97 1.28 -1.36
C PHE A 28 7.63 2.31 -2.45
N VAL A 29 8.27 3.49 -2.41
CA VAL A 29 8.03 4.56 -3.38
C VAL A 29 8.46 4.16 -4.79
N ALA A 30 9.51 3.35 -4.90
CA ALA A 30 10.06 2.85 -6.17
C ALA A 30 9.17 1.80 -6.87
N LEU A 31 8.16 1.26 -6.19
CA LEU A 31 7.20 0.33 -6.81
C LEU A 31 6.27 1.04 -7.79
N ASP A 32 5.74 0.27 -8.74
CA ASP A 32 4.65 0.71 -9.59
C ASP A 32 3.42 1.08 -8.75
N ASP A 33 2.73 2.14 -9.15
CA ASP A 33 1.59 2.69 -8.40
C ASP A 33 0.47 1.67 -8.21
N ASN A 34 0.32 0.70 -9.12
CA ASN A 34 -0.69 -0.35 -9.04
C ASN A 34 -0.47 -1.33 -7.87
N TYR A 35 0.76 -1.43 -7.33
CA TYR A 35 1.06 -2.33 -6.20
C TYR A 35 0.98 -1.65 -4.83
N LYS A 36 1.05 -0.31 -4.80
CA LYS A 36 1.07 0.47 -3.55
C LYS A 36 -0.19 0.28 -2.70
N PRO A 37 -1.42 0.25 -3.25
CA PRO A 37 -2.62 0.03 -2.45
C PRO A 37 -2.60 -1.28 -1.67
N ALA A 38 -2.19 -2.38 -2.31
CA ALA A 38 -2.13 -3.70 -1.68
C ALA A 38 -1.16 -3.72 -0.48
N LEU A 39 0.01 -3.08 -0.62
CA LEU A 39 1.02 -3.02 0.44
C LEU A 39 0.59 -2.15 1.61
N VAL A 40 -0.05 -1.03 1.32
CA VAL A 40 -0.59 -0.12 2.35
C VAL A 40 -1.71 -0.81 3.14
N TYR A 41 -2.63 -1.49 2.46
CA TYR A 41 -3.70 -2.26 3.10
C TYR A 41 -3.14 -3.43 3.93
N TRP A 42 -2.18 -4.17 3.39
CA TRP A 42 -1.50 -5.23 4.14
C TRP A 42 -0.82 -4.69 5.39
N ALA A 43 -0.07 -3.58 5.30
CA ALA A 43 0.64 -2.99 6.44
C ALA A 43 -0.31 -2.43 7.50
N ALA A 44 -1.51 -2.00 7.10
CA ALA A 44 -2.59 -1.61 8.00
C ALA A 44 -3.15 -2.81 8.80
N GLY A 45 -3.26 -3.96 8.14
CA GLY A 45 -4.01 -5.12 8.61
C GLY A 45 -3.18 -6.29 9.16
N VAL A 46 -1.87 -6.40 8.87
CA VAL A 46 -1.07 -7.60 9.19
C VAL A 46 -1.00 -7.93 10.69
N ASP A 47 -1.02 -6.92 11.56
CA ASP A 47 -1.09 -7.12 13.03
C ASP A 47 -2.53 -7.06 13.56
N ARG A 48 -3.51 -6.84 12.68
CA ARG A 48 -4.95 -6.89 12.96
C ARG A 48 -5.57 -8.15 12.36
N LEU A 49 -4.95 -9.32 12.57
CA LEU A 49 -5.47 -10.64 12.17
C LEU A 49 -6.89 -10.98 12.68
N GLY A 50 -7.56 -10.07 13.40
CA GLY A 50 -8.96 -10.16 13.83
C GLY A 50 -9.90 -9.24 13.07
N VAL A 51 -9.63 -8.92 11.79
CA VAL A 51 -10.61 -8.24 10.93
C VAL A 51 -11.88 -9.08 10.88
N LYS A 52 -13.01 -8.51 11.29
CA LYS A 52 -14.32 -9.19 11.30
C LYS A 52 -15.10 -8.83 10.04
N GLU A 53 -16.02 -9.70 9.61
CA GLU A 53 -16.97 -9.36 8.54
C GLU A 53 -17.81 -8.11 8.87
N SER A 54 -17.94 -7.77 10.16
CA SER A 54 -18.64 -6.58 10.65
C SER A 54 -17.79 -5.30 10.63
N ASP A 55 -16.51 -5.36 10.27
CA ASP A 55 -15.65 -4.17 10.28
C ASP A 55 -16.03 -3.26 9.12
N GLU A 56 -16.51 -2.06 9.43
CA GLU A 56 -16.84 -1.06 8.42
C GLU A 56 -15.56 -0.32 7.97
N LEU A 57 -15.34 -0.31 6.65
CA LEU A 57 -14.25 0.42 6.03
C LEU A 57 -14.71 1.85 5.77
N VAL A 58 -14.05 2.84 6.35
CA VAL A 58 -14.34 4.25 6.06
C VAL A 58 -13.83 4.58 4.65
N VAL A 59 -14.75 4.60 3.67
CA VAL A 59 -14.48 4.96 2.25
C VAL A 59 -14.45 6.49 2.05
N ASP A 60 -14.27 7.28 3.12
CA ASP A 60 -14.39 8.75 3.07
C ASP A 60 -13.04 9.50 3.12
N ASN A 61 -11.91 8.78 3.05
CA ASN A 61 -10.60 9.41 2.88
C ASN A 61 -10.04 8.99 1.53
N ALA A 62 -10.17 9.85 0.52
CA ALA A 62 -9.86 9.52 -0.86
C ALA A 62 -8.40 9.12 -1.14
N HIS A 63 -7.42 9.25 -0.21
CA HIS A 63 -6.01 8.95 -0.54
C HIS A 63 -5.11 8.43 0.60
N PRO A 64 -5.47 7.36 1.35
CA PRO A 64 -4.56 6.75 2.33
C PRO A 64 -3.23 6.32 1.69
N VAL A 65 -3.26 5.90 0.42
CA VAL A 65 -2.06 5.51 -0.33
C VAL A 65 -1.19 6.72 -0.68
N ALA A 66 -1.76 7.82 -1.20
CA ALA A 66 -0.98 8.99 -1.58
C ALA A 66 -0.34 9.66 -0.37
N LEU A 67 -1.05 9.71 0.77
CA LEU A 67 -0.49 10.20 2.02
C LEU A 67 0.74 9.39 2.46
N VAL A 68 0.65 8.05 2.41
CA VAL A 68 1.79 7.17 2.75
C VAL A 68 2.95 7.39 1.76
N VAL A 69 2.66 7.55 0.47
CA VAL A 69 3.68 7.85 -0.55
C VAL A 69 4.39 9.17 -0.25
N ASP A 70 3.66 10.23 0.02
CA ASP A 70 4.23 11.56 0.28
C ASP A 70 5.06 11.59 1.56
N GLU A 71 4.58 10.94 2.62
CA GLU A 71 5.35 10.81 3.86
C GLU A 71 6.61 9.94 3.67
N CYS A 72 6.50 8.86 2.90
CA CYS A 72 7.66 8.02 2.59
C CYS A 72 8.71 8.74 1.73
N LYS A 73 8.30 9.63 0.82
CA LYS A 73 9.23 10.51 0.09
C LYS A 73 10.00 11.46 1.04
N LYS A 74 9.35 11.95 2.09
CA LYS A 74 9.98 12.82 3.11
C LYS A 74 10.94 12.05 4.02
N THR A 75 10.67 10.77 4.29
CA THR A 75 11.47 9.95 5.20
C THR A 75 11.93 8.62 4.58
N PRO A 76 12.74 8.65 3.50
CA PRO A 76 13.03 7.49 2.65
C PRO A 76 13.69 6.32 3.41
N LYS A 77 14.53 6.61 4.39
CA LYS A 77 15.32 5.60 5.14
C LYS A 77 14.52 4.88 6.23
N THR A 78 13.31 5.35 6.54
CA THR A 78 12.47 4.80 7.61
C THR A 78 11.78 3.50 7.19
N SER A 79 11.38 2.69 8.16
CA SER A 79 10.59 1.48 7.92
C SER A 79 9.23 1.84 7.33
N PHE A 80 8.88 1.21 6.22
CA PHE A 80 7.56 1.34 5.60
C PHE A 80 6.42 0.96 6.58
N MET A 81 6.52 -0.21 7.21
CA MET A 81 5.51 -0.68 8.16
C MET A 81 5.40 0.22 9.39
N GLY A 82 6.52 0.73 9.89
CA GLY A 82 6.53 1.71 10.98
C GLY A 82 5.79 3.00 10.60
N LYS A 83 5.97 3.47 9.36
CA LYS A 83 5.32 4.67 8.84
C LYS A 83 3.80 4.49 8.72
N VAL A 84 3.34 3.38 8.14
CA VAL A 84 1.90 3.08 8.01
C VAL A 84 1.24 3.00 9.39
N LYS A 85 1.85 2.30 10.36
CA LYS A 85 1.35 2.23 11.74
C LYS A 85 1.29 3.59 12.43
N GLN A 86 2.31 4.44 12.23
CA GLN A 86 2.34 5.80 12.78
C GLN A 86 1.16 6.63 12.24
N LEU A 87 0.91 6.57 10.93
CA LEU A 87 -0.20 7.29 10.29
C LEU A 87 -1.55 6.75 10.78
N ALA A 88 -1.69 5.42 10.88
CA ALA A 88 -2.89 4.77 11.40
C ALA A 88 -3.23 5.22 12.83
N ARG A 89 -2.23 5.23 13.71
CA ARG A 89 -2.41 5.67 15.12
C ARG A 89 -2.70 7.16 15.24
N SER A 90 -2.27 7.97 14.27
CA SER A 90 -2.52 9.42 14.27
C SER A 90 -3.93 9.81 13.82
N GLY A 91 -4.78 8.83 13.47
CA GLY A 91 -6.12 9.08 12.92
C GLY A 91 -6.12 9.64 11.48
N ARG A 92 -4.93 9.78 10.87
CA ARG A 92 -4.76 10.24 9.47
C ARG A 92 -4.86 9.10 8.45
N PHE A 93 -5.10 7.89 8.92
CA PHE A 93 -5.22 6.68 8.14
C PHE A 93 -6.23 5.76 8.83
N ASN A 94 -7.51 6.00 8.59
CA ASN A 94 -8.59 5.16 9.09
C ASN A 94 -8.91 4.12 8.03
N VAL A 95 -8.36 2.92 8.18
CA VAL A 95 -8.71 1.76 7.33
C VAL A 95 -9.80 0.91 7.98
N VAL A 96 -10.06 1.08 9.27
CA VAL A 96 -11.09 0.33 10.02
C VAL A 96 -11.73 1.30 11.02
N ASP A 97 -13.06 1.42 10.98
CA ASP A 97 -13.80 2.08 12.06
C ASP A 97 -13.73 1.20 13.32
N LYS A 98 -13.25 1.77 14.43
CA LYS A 98 -13.32 1.10 15.73
C LYS A 98 -14.60 1.58 16.40
N ASP A 99 -15.66 0.82 16.21
CA ASP A 99 -16.83 0.90 17.07
C ASP A 99 -16.45 0.29 18.44
N ASP A 100 -15.81 1.09 19.29
CA ASP A 100 -15.62 0.80 20.71
C ASP A 100 -16.96 1.02 21.43
N HIS A 101 -17.94 0.12 21.19
CA HIS A 101 -19.12 -0.01 22.04
C HIS A 101 -18.91 -1.09 23.10
N HIS A 102 -19.24 -0.69 24.33
CA HIS A 102 -19.18 -1.36 25.64
C HIS A 102 -19.46 -2.87 25.65
#